data_AF-U2PES7-F1
#
_entry.id   AF-U2PES7-F1
#
_cell.length_a   1.000
_cell.length_b   1.000
_cell.length_c   1.000
_cell.angle_alpha   90.00
_cell.angle_beta   90.00
_cell.angle_gamma   90.00
#
_symmetry.space_group_name_H-M   'P 1'
#
loop_
_entity.id
_entity.type
_entity.pdbx_description
1 polymer ?
#
loop_
_entity_poly.entity_id
_entity_poly.type
_entity_poly.pdbx_seq_one_letter_code
_entity_poly.pdbx_strand_id
1 'polypeptide(L)'
;MNLGWQELLILLGIVILLFGGTRLAGLGRASGKAIREFKEETEGLNATKGPGGAAAVTPAPDEEQPARPAEQSSPPETPEGEATNRAAEGA
;
A
#
# COMPACT_ATOMS: atom_id res chain seq x y z
N MET A 1 -33.13 -6.86 26.96
CA MET A 1 -33.12 -6.20 25.64
C MET A 1 -31.75 -6.50 25.04
N ASN A 2 -31.70 -7.45 24.13
CA ASN A 2 -30.44 -8.02 23.68
C ASN A 2 -29.85 -7.12 22.59
N LEU A 3 -28.93 -6.23 22.98
CA LEU A 3 -27.96 -5.70 22.03
C LEU A 3 -26.92 -6.82 21.82
N GLY A 4 -27.28 -7.77 20.97
CA GLY A 4 -26.46 -8.92 20.65
C GLY A 4 -25.46 -8.62 19.53
N TRP A 5 -24.61 -9.60 19.25
CA TRP A 5 -23.71 -9.56 18.09
C TRP A 5 -24.47 -9.35 16.78
N GLN A 6 -25.71 -9.83 16.70
CA GLN A 6 -26.59 -9.71 15.54
C GLN A 6 -26.97 -8.26 15.26
N GLU A 7 -27.43 -7.51 16.26
CA GLU A 7 -27.78 -6.09 16.12
C GLU A 7 -26.55 -5.25 15.76
N LEU A 8 -25.38 -5.57 16.34
CA LEU A 8 -24.14 -4.87 16.02
C LEU A 8 -23.70 -5.09 14.57
N LEU A 9 -23.84 -6.33 14.05
CA LEU A 9 -23.55 -6.65 12.65
C LEU A 9 -24.50 -5.92 11.69
N ILE A 10 -25.80 -5.85 12.03
CA ILE A 10 -26.78 -5.11 11.23
C ILE A 10 -26.43 -3.61 11.19
N LEU A 11 -26.11 -3.02 12.35
CA LEU A 11 -25.73 -1.61 12.43
C LEU A 11 -24.42 -1.33 11.67
N LEU A 12 -23.43 -2.21 11.81
CA LEU A 12 -22.17 -2.13 11.05
C LEU A 12 -22.43 -2.20 9.54
N GLY A 13 -23.34 -3.07 9.10
CA GLY A 13 -23.77 -3.17 7.71
C GLY A 13 -24.38 -1.86 7.20
N ILE A 14 -25.23 -1.20 7.98
CA ILE A 14 -25.83 0.09 7.64
C ILE A 14 -24.75 1.18 7.52
N VAL A 15 -23.80 1.23 8.47
CA VAL A 15 -22.67 2.18 8.41
C VAL A 15 -21.83 1.96 7.16
N ILE A 16 -21.49 0.71 6.82
CA ILE A 16 -20.75 0.39 5.60
C ILE A 16 -21.54 0.79 4.35
N LEU A 17 -22.87 0.64 4.35
CA LEU A 17 -23.70 1.04 3.21
C LEU A 17 -23.74 2.57 3.01
N LEU A 18 -23.79 3.35 4.09
CA LEU A 18 -23.83 4.81 4.04
C LEU A 18 -22.46 5.43 3.70
N PHE A 19 -21.41 4.94 4.34
CA PHE A 19 -20.06 5.49 4.19
C PHE A 19 -19.25 4.81 3.08
N GLY A 20 -19.62 3.59 2.69
CA GLY A 20 -18.87 2.73 1.77
C GLY A 20 -17.70 2.00 2.45
N GLY A 21 -17.34 0.83 1.92
CA GLY A 21 -16.22 0.03 2.42
C GLY A 21 -14.87 0.75 2.34
N THR A 22 -14.63 1.53 1.29
CA THR A 22 -13.34 2.22 1.05
C THR A 22 -13.06 3.31 2.08
N ARG A 23 -14.07 4.12 2.45
CA ARG A 23 -13.90 5.20 3.44
C ARG A 23 -13.65 4.63 4.84
N LEU A 24 -14.41 3.60 5.21
CA LEU A 24 -14.27 2.96 6.51
C LEU A 24 -12.93 2.21 6.63
N ALA A 25 -12.49 1.53 5.56
CA ALA A 25 -11.19 0.87 5.51
C ALA A 25 -10.02 1.89 5.57
N GLY A 26 -10.14 3.02 4.88
CA GLY A 26 -9.15 4.11 4.94
C GLY A 26 -8.99 4.67 6.35
N LEU A 27 -10.11 5.00 7.01
CA LEU A 27 -10.11 5.46 8.41
C LEU A 27 -9.56 4.39 9.36
N GLY A 28 -9.99 3.13 9.20
CA GLY A 28 -9.50 2.02 10.02
C GLY A 28 -8.00 1.78 9.89
N ARG A 29 -7.43 1.88 8.69
CA ARG A 29 -5.98 1.76 8.47
C ARG A 29 -5.22 2.91 9.13
N ALA A 30 -5.69 4.14 8.99
CA ALA A 30 -5.04 5.30 9.61
C ALA A 30 -5.11 5.25 11.14
N SER A 31 -6.29 4.98 11.71
CA SER A 31 -6.47 4.82 13.15
C SER A 31 -5.70 3.62 13.71
N GLY A 32 -5.68 2.48 13.00
CA GLY A 32 -4.92 1.31 13.39
C GLY A 32 -3.41 1.55 13.43
N LYS A 33 -2.87 2.29 12.45
CA LYS A 33 -1.47 2.72 12.46
C LYS A 33 -1.16 3.59 13.68
N ALA A 34 -1.99 4.60 13.94
CA ALA A 34 -1.83 5.49 15.10
C ALA A 34 -1.87 4.75 16.44
N ILE A 35 -2.82 3.80 16.60
CA ILE A 35 -2.92 2.98 17.81
C ILE A 35 -1.69 2.08 17.97
N ARG A 36 -1.17 1.51 16.88
CA ARG A 36 0.01 0.64 16.93
C ARG A 36 1.25 1.41 17.38
N GLU A 37 1.47 2.59 16.81
CA GLU A 37 2.60 3.46 17.15
C GLU A 37 2.48 3.95 18.61
N PHE A 38 1.29 4.38 19.03
CA PHE A 38 1.02 4.74 20.43
C PHE A 38 1.30 3.58 21.39
N LYS A 39 0.91 2.36 21.01
CA LYS A 39 1.16 1.15 21.80
C LYS A 39 2.65 0.81 21.84
N GLU A 40 3.39 0.93 20.75
CA GLU A 40 4.84 0.70 20.72
C GLU A 40 5.60 1.70 21.61
N GLU A 41 5.25 2.98 21.57
CA GLU A 41 5.82 4.01 22.45
C GLU A 41 5.46 3.77 23.92
N THR A 42 4.19 3.44 24.20
CA THR A 42 3.72 3.14 25.56
C THR A 42 4.29 1.82 26.08
N GLU A 43 4.47 0.81 25.23
CA GLU A 43 5.15 -0.44 25.55
C GLU A 43 6.61 -0.17 25.86
N GLY A 44 7.30 0.75 25.18
CA GLY A 44 8.66 1.19 25.54
C GLY A 44 8.75 1.77 26.97
N LEU A 45 7.71 2.46 27.44
CA LEU A 45 7.60 2.93 28.83
C LEU A 45 7.32 1.78 29.82
N ASN A 46 6.61 0.74 29.39
CA ASN A 46 6.28 -0.45 30.19
C ASN A 46 7.30 -1.60 30.06
N ALA A 47 8.25 -1.51 29.12
CA ALA A 47 9.21 -2.54 28.71
C ALA A 47 10.32 -2.81 29.75
N THR A 48 10.21 -2.28 30.97
CA THR A 48 10.87 -2.90 32.13
C THR A 48 10.41 -4.36 32.36
N LYS A 49 9.45 -4.89 31.57
CA LYS A 49 9.04 -6.30 31.60
C LYS A 49 8.66 -6.92 30.22
N GLY A 50 9.67 -7.38 29.45
CA GLY A 50 9.57 -8.50 28.48
C GLY A 50 9.24 -8.19 26.99
N PRO A 51 9.78 -8.94 26.00
CA PRO A 51 9.68 -8.61 24.57
C PRO A 51 8.61 -9.41 23.79
N GLY A 52 8.06 -8.84 22.70
CA GLY A 52 7.33 -9.63 21.70
C GLY A 52 6.48 -8.88 20.66
N GLY A 53 6.99 -7.82 20.01
CA GLY A 53 6.32 -7.14 18.89
C GLY A 53 6.65 -7.78 17.54
N ALA A 54 5.69 -8.43 16.90
CA ALA A 54 5.86 -9.08 15.60
C ALA A 54 5.24 -8.26 14.45
N ALA A 55 6.08 -8.06 13.44
CA ALA A 55 5.78 -7.87 12.01
C ALA A 55 5.17 -6.53 11.55
N ALA A 56 6.04 -5.73 10.95
CA ALA A 56 5.72 -4.69 10.00
C ALA A 56 4.80 -5.22 8.87
N VAL A 57 3.65 -4.59 8.69
CA VAL A 57 2.96 -4.61 7.40
C VAL A 57 3.29 -3.29 6.74
N THR A 58 4.26 -3.33 5.83
CA THR A 58 4.41 -2.33 4.78
C THR A 58 3.14 -2.42 3.93
N PRO A 59 2.24 -1.43 3.93
CA PRO A 59 1.25 -1.38 2.87
C PRO A 59 2.03 -1.16 1.59
N ALA A 60 2.00 -2.16 0.71
CA ALA A 60 2.35 -1.96 -0.68
C ALA A 60 1.61 -0.70 -1.16
N PRO A 61 2.30 0.26 -1.79
CA PRO A 61 1.65 1.40 -2.40
C PRO A 61 0.48 0.91 -3.25
N ASP A 62 -0.67 1.57 -3.09
CA ASP A 62 -1.65 1.68 -4.16
C ASP A 62 -0.90 2.19 -5.40
N GLU A 63 -0.31 1.27 -6.17
CA GLU A 63 -0.20 1.45 -7.60
C GLU A 63 -1.64 1.45 -8.10
N GLU A 64 -2.16 2.66 -8.23
CA GLU A 64 -3.16 3.04 -9.20
C GLU A 64 -2.84 2.33 -10.51
N GLN A 65 -3.38 1.13 -10.69
CA GLN A 65 -3.29 0.37 -11.93
C GLN A 65 -4.13 1.15 -12.95
N PRO A 66 -3.52 1.86 -13.92
CA PRO A 66 -4.29 2.51 -14.95
C PRO A 66 -4.92 1.38 -15.77
N ALA A 67 -6.23 1.39 -15.83
CA ALA A 67 -6.98 0.43 -16.60
C ALA A 67 -6.59 0.50 -18.08
N ARG A 68 -6.01 -0.61 -18.54
CA ARG A 68 -5.93 -1.14 -19.92
C ARG A 68 -4.72 -0.73 -20.77
N PRO A 69 -3.96 -1.73 -21.25
CA PRO A 69 -3.07 -1.60 -22.40
C PRO A 69 -3.86 -1.07 -23.61
N ALA A 70 -3.52 0.13 -24.07
CA ALA A 70 -3.71 0.44 -25.48
C ALA A 70 -2.74 -0.47 -26.25
N GLU A 71 -3.28 -1.57 -26.74
CA GLU A 71 -3.08 -2.05 -28.10
C GLU A 71 -2.03 -1.26 -28.89
N GLN A 72 -1.02 -1.99 -29.40
CA GLN A 72 -0.70 -2.08 -30.83
C GLN A 72 0.79 -1.86 -31.18
N SER A 73 1.35 -2.96 -31.71
CA SER A 73 2.49 -3.08 -32.64
C SER A 73 3.93 -2.88 -32.12
N SER A 74 4.64 -4.00 -31.90
CA SER A 74 6.07 -4.11 -32.21
C SER A 74 6.28 -4.18 -33.74
N PRO A 75 7.52 -4.15 -34.27
CA PRO A 75 8.61 -3.15 -34.19
C PRO A 75 9.02 -2.67 -35.62
N PRO A 76 10.07 -1.85 -35.78
CA PRO A 76 11.24 -2.47 -36.40
C PRO A 76 12.58 -2.07 -35.77
N GLU A 77 13.49 -3.00 -35.95
CA GLU A 77 14.90 -3.04 -35.64
C GLU A 77 15.68 -1.89 -36.31
N THR A 78 16.70 -1.35 -35.65
CA THR A 78 18.02 -1.21 -36.27
C THR A 78 19.11 -1.21 -35.19
N PRO A 79 20.06 -2.15 -35.23
CA PRO A 79 21.14 -2.24 -34.26
C PRO A 79 22.13 -1.09 -34.39
N GLU A 80 22.61 -0.67 -33.23
CA GLU A 80 23.68 0.28 -33.01
C GLU A 80 24.95 -0.14 -33.78
N GLY A 81 25.25 0.60 -34.84
CA GLY A 81 26.48 0.51 -35.63
C GLY A 81 27.48 1.58 -35.20
N GLU A 82 28.21 1.26 -34.13
CA GLU A 82 29.44 1.89 -33.67
C GLU A 82 30.47 2.01 -34.82
N ALA A 83 30.51 3.15 -35.52
CA ALA A 83 31.57 3.48 -36.49
C ALA A 83 31.61 4.99 -36.81
N THR A 84 31.86 5.83 -35.81
CA THR A 84 32.41 7.16 -36.08
C THR A 84 33.35 7.53 -34.94
N ASN A 85 34.50 8.09 -35.29
CA ASN A 85 35.61 8.48 -34.41
C ASN A 85 36.71 7.43 -34.16
N ARG A 86 37.47 7.10 -35.21
CA ARG A 86 38.88 6.66 -35.07
C ARG A 86 39.81 6.96 -36.27
N ALA A 87 39.43 7.82 -37.21
CA ALA A 87 40.14 7.93 -38.50
C ALA A 87 40.56 9.36 -38.91
N ALA A 88 40.79 10.28 -37.95
CA ALA A 88 41.33 11.61 -38.28
C ALA A 88 42.45 12.08 -37.33
N GLU A 89 43.16 11.15 -36.69
CA GLU A 89 44.54 11.40 -36.22
C GLU A 89 45.49 10.88 -37.31
N GLY A 90 46.04 11.78 -38.12
CA GLY A 90 47.07 11.41 -39.11
C GLY A 90 46.99 12.17 -40.43
N ALA A 91 47.23 13.49 -40.40
CA ALA A 91 47.79 14.25 -41.53
C ALA A 91 48.33 15.60 -41.01
#